data_AF-A0A1G1E463-F1
#
_entry.id   AF-A0A1G1E463-F1
#
_cell.length_a   1.000
_cell.length_b   1.000
_cell.length_c   1.000
_cell.angle_alpha   90.00
_cell.angle_beta   90.00
_cell.angle_gamma   90.00
#
_symmetry.space_group_name_H-M   'P 1'
#
loop_
_entity.id
_entity.type
_entity.pdbx_description
1 polymer ?
#
loop_
_entity_poly.entity_id
_entity_poly.type
_entity_poly.pdbx_seq_one_letter_code
_entity_poly.pdbx_strand_id
1 'polypeptide(L)'
;MPKLIETQNIMEQGRIQLQQVLEEAGLRVENIQSSHKPYDFNMTVRRDRLTAMLGVGVSSSGLPRFILEFAGATGLKRESLYPVFIAPYVSPRGAQILKAHQIGFCDLAGNCYLTFGSVLISKTGASNPLPARKEAREMFSPRASRITRAFLCDPLCGWLQKDLAQKLKMSLGYLHSVIVRLLEQDYLLMEGKRLYLKNRKGLLSAWVAAYQYTRNEVLEFYSSSDLGEFEEVLDQYCEEKKNRYALTLFAGARYRAPFVRYPRVHAYFEGDMDTAARELDLKPVPTGANVVLLIPYDEGVFYKMQRIQNRNIVSDVQLYMDLQSAKGRAEEQAAALGIQHLQYLLQEHTPEQEAKVHEFLRLRDEGQAKEGNEDFLDAARLYEAALSKVKDQWDENTEFHKAYVRLRLWRAYLEVAVQNQDKKLLTKTESLFPSDEAFVREADRLMFNPAMARYAALLYSAQKFAIAGTPQEREAWEKKANDYYTVAVSPYTEGSSIVKERAESIVRLLKQGVHQPGSEKHA
;
A
#
# COMPACT_ATOMS: atom_id res chain seq x y z
N MET A 1 -12.80 -0.31 -34.61
CA MET A 1 -13.43 0.76 -35.40
C MET A 1 -14.06 1.87 -34.55
N PRO A 2 -14.85 1.61 -33.49
CA PRO A 2 -15.49 2.67 -32.69
C PRO A 2 -14.50 3.63 -32.00
N LYS A 3 -13.46 3.10 -31.32
CA LYS A 3 -12.42 3.92 -30.65
C LYS A 3 -11.60 4.81 -31.58
N LEU A 4 -11.42 4.40 -32.84
CA LEU A 4 -10.68 5.16 -33.85
C LEU A 4 -11.49 6.37 -34.31
N ILE A 5 -12.79 6.18 -34.53
CA ILE A 5 -13.73 7.25 -34.91
C ILE A 5 -13.87 8.26 -33.75
N GLU A 6 -13.96 7.77 -32.52
CA GLU A 6 -14.03 8.60 -31.31
C GLU A 6 -12.76 9.45 -31.11
N THR A 7 -11.58 8.86 -31.30
CA THR A 7 -10.30 9.59 -31.18
C THR A 7 -10.12 10.62 -32.30
N GLN A 8 -10.57 10.32 -33.53
CA GLN A 8 -10.56 11.27 -34.64
C GLN A 8 -11.50 12.46 -34.39
N ASN A 9 -12.67 12.22 -33.79
CA ASN A 9 -13.60 13.29 -33.42
C ASN A 9 -12.99 14.19 -32.33
N ILE A 10 -12.40 13.60 -31.29
CA ILE A 10 -11.72 14.37 -30.21
C ILE A 10 -10.56 15.18 -30.77
N MET A 11 -9.80 14.63 -31.72
CA MET A 11 -8.69 15.34 -32.36
C MET A 11 -9.16 16.59 -33.09
N GLU A 12 -10.22 16.48 -33.91
CA GLU A 12 -10.72 17.63 -34.67
C GLU A 12 -11.36 18.68 -33.76
N GLN A 13 -12.21 18.26 -32.82
CA GLN A 13 -12.82 19.18 -31.84
C GLN A 13 -11.77 19.87 -30.97
N GLY A 14 -10.76 19.13 -30.51
CA GLY A 14 -9.69 19.66 -29.70
C GLY A 14 -8.79 20.63 -30.46
N ARG A 15 -8.51 20.35 -31.73
CA ARG A 15 -7.78 21.26 -32.62
C ARG A 15 -8.50 22.60 -32.75
N ILE A 16 -9.81 22.56 -33.03
CA ILE A 16 -10.65 23.76 -33.15
C ILE A 16 -10.66 24.54 -31.83
N GLN A 17 -10.89 23.86 -30.71
CA GLN A 17 -10.93 24.50 -29.38
C GLN A 17 -9.59 25.17 -29.02
N LEU A 18 -8.47 24.47 -29.24
CA LEU A 18 -7.14 25.03 -28.98
C LEU A 18 -6.85 26.24 -29.88
N GLN A 19 -7.21 26.15 -31.17
CA GLN A 19 -7.06 27.25 -32.11
C GLN A 19 -7.86 28.47 -31.66
N GLN A 20 -9.13 28.30 -31.29
CA GLN A 20 -9.98 29.37 -30.79
C GLN A 20 -9.39 30.02 -29.53
N VAL A 21 -8.93 29.22 -28.57
CA VAL A 21 -8.33 29.75 -27.32
C VAL A 21 -7.07 30.57 -27.60
N LEU A 22 -6.24 30.15 -28.56
CA LEU A 22 -5.04 30.87 -28.97
C LEU A 22 -5.38 32.19 -29.69
N GLU A 23 -6.34 32.16 -30.61
CA GLU A 23 -6.78 33.33 -31.37
C GLU A 23 -7.45 34.38 -30.47
N GLU A 24 -8.29 33.95 -29.52
CA GLU A 24 -8.87 34.83 -28.48
C GLU A 24 -7.80 35.50 -27.61
N ALA A 25 -6.64 34.87 -27.44
CA ALA A 25 -5.49 35.42 -26.73
C ALA A 25 -4.58 36.30 -27.63
N GLY A 26 -4.99 36.56 -28.87
CA GLY A 26 -4.26 37.39 -29.83
C GLY A 26 -3.06 36.68 -30.48
N LEU A 27 -3.03 35.34 -30.50
CA LEU A 27 -2.01 34.55 -31.17
C LEU A 27 -2.52 34.10 -32.54
N ARG A 28 -1.73 34.31 -33.59
CA ARG A 28 -2.03 33.76 -34.91
C ARG A 28 -1.53 32.32 -35.00
N VAL A 29 -2.40 31.39 -35.40
CA VAL A 29 -2.06 29.98 -35.61
C VAL A 29 -1.70 29.75 -37.08
N GLU A 30 -0.57 29.08 -37.32
CA GLU A 30 -0.02 28.78 -38.64
C GLU A 30 0.56 27.36 -38.66
N ASN A 31 0.78 26.80 -39.86
CA ASN A 31 1.50 25.53 -40.07
C ASN A 31 0.98 24.35 -39.23
N ILE A 32 -0.33 24.09 -39.25
CA ILE A 32 -0.88 22.88 -38.62
C ILE A 32 -0.54 21.68 -39.52
N GLN A 33 0.27 20.77 -39.00
CA GLN A 33 0.74 19.59 -39.74
C GLN A 33 0.68 18.35 -38.86
N SER A 34 0.26 17.23 -39.43
CA SER A 34 0.32 15.93 -38.77
C SER A 34 1.76 15.63 -38.33
N SER A 35 1.90 15.00 -37.16
CA SER A 35 3.19 14.71 -36.55
C SER A 35 3.34 13.21 -36.29
N HIS A 36 4.47 12.84 -35.72
CA HIS A 36 4.72 11.49 -35.22
C HIS A 36 4.58 11.46 -33.70
N LYS A 37 4.16 10.30 -33.18
CA LYS A 37 4.05 10.08 -31.74
C LYS A 37 5.34 10.52 -31.02
N PRO A 38 5.22 11.19 -29.86
CA PRO A 38 4.02 11.33 -29.03
C PRO A 38 2.99 12.37 -29.50
N TYR A 39 3.32 13.18 -30.51
CA TYR A 39 2.45 14.25 -31.01
C TYR A 39 1.59 13.75 -32.17
N ASP A 40 0.30 14.12 -32.17
CA ASP A 40 -0.60 13.85 -33.29
C ASP A 40 -0.49 14.93 -34.37
N PHE A 41 -0.26 16.17 -33.97
CA PHE A 41 0.04 17.29 -34.87
C PHE A 41 0.89 18.35 -34.19
N ASN A 42 1.58 19.16 -35.00
CA ASN A 42 2.28 20.35 -34.56
C ASN A 42 1.59 21.58 -35.13
N MET A 43 1.68 22.71 -34.43
CA MET A 43 1.25 24.02 -34.94
C MET A 43 2.24 25.10 -34.53
N THR A 44 2.35 26.15 -35.34
CA THR A 44 3.15 27.33 -35.03
C THR A 44 2.23 28.44 -34.56
N VAL A 45 2.60 29.13 -33.49
CA VAL A 45 1.87 30.29 -32.97
C VAL A 45 2.76 31.52 -32.98
N ARG A 46 2.19 32.66 -33.38
CA ARG A 46 2.91 33.94 -33.53
C ARG A 46 2.18 35.10 -32.87
N ARG A 47 2.93 35.99 -32.23
CA ARG A 47 2.48 37.32 -31.76
C ARG A 47 3.67 38.27 -31.67
N ASP A 48 3.66 39.35 -32.45
CA ASP A 48 4.77 40.29 -32.54
C ASP A 48 6.12 39.60 -32.84
N ARG A 49 7.04 39.59 -31.86
CA ARG A 49 8.35 38.91 -31.92
C ARG A 49 8.32 37.48 -31.37
N LEU A 50 7.21 37.04 -30.77
CA LEU A 50 7.05 35.69 -30.25
C LEU A 50 6.74 34.73 -31.41
N THR A 51 7.54 33.68 -31.54
CA THR A 51 7.22 32.49 -32.35
C THR A 51 7.44 31.27 -31.47
N ALA A 52 6.43 30.41 -31.36
CA ALA A 52 6.55 29.13 -30.65
C ALA A 52 5.95 28.01 -31.47
N MET A 53 6.54 26.82 -31.38
CA MET A 53 5.96 25.60 -31.94
C MET A 53 5.29 24.82 -30.82
N LEU A 54 4.04 24.43 -31.04
CA LEU A 54 3.28 23.60 -30.11
C LEU A 54 3.23 22.17 -30.66
N GLY A 55 3.65 21.20 -29.87
CA GLY A 55 3.50 19.78 -30.17
C GLY A 55 2.27 19.26 -29.45
N VAL A 56 1.25 18.85 -30.18
CA VAL A 56 -0.06 18.52 -29.59
C VAL A 56 -0.29 17.01 -29.60
N GLY A 57 -0.47 16.43 -28.42
CA GLY A 57 -0.91 15.05 -28.25
C GLY A 57 -2.38 15.00 -27.87
N VAL A 58 -3.14 14.15 -28.54
CA VAL A 58 -4.56 13.93 -28.31
C VAL A 58 -4.78 12.56 -27.67
N SER A 59 -5.50 12.55 -26.56
CA SER A 59 -5.94 11.35 -25.87
C SER A 59 -7.45 11.26 -25.85
N SER A 60 -7.97 10.03 -25.90
CA SER A 60 -9.39 9.76 -25.67
C SER A 60 -9.81 9.99 -24.21
N SER A 61 -8.86 10.17 -23.29
CA SER A 61 -9.11 10.33 -21.86
C SER A 61 -8.07 11.23 -21.20
N GLY A 62 -8.53 12.12 -20.33
CA GLY A 62 -7.67 12.99 -19.50
C GLY A 62 -7.40 12.45 -18.11
N LEU A 63 -7.47 11.11 -17.96
CA LEU A 63 -7.11 10.45 -16.71
C LEU A 63 -5.58 10.44 -16.49
N PRO A 64 -5.12 10.45 -15.22
CA PRO A 64 -3.69 10.51 -14.87
C PRO A 64 -2.78 9.55 -15.64
N ARG A 65 -3.18 8.30 -15.86
CA ARG A 65 -2.37 7.31 -16.60
C ARG A 65 -2.00 7.79 -18.01
N PHE A 66 -2.97 8.30 -18.77
CA PHE A 66 -2.74 8.76 -20.15
C PHE A 66 -1.90 10.04 -20.20
N ILE A 67 -2.09 10.92 -19.21
CA ILE A 67 -1.29 12.13 -19.04
C ILE A 67 0.17 11.77 -18.78
N LEU A 68 0.44 10.82 -17.87
CA LEU A 68 1.80 10.39 -17.53
C LEU A 68 2.47 9.64 -18.69
N GLU A 69 1.72 8.84 -19.45
CA GLU A 69 2.21 8.19 -20.67
C GLU A 69 2.66 9.24 -21.70
N PHE A 70 1.84 10.27 -21.93
CA PHE A 70 2.21 11.38 -22.80
C PHE A 70 3.43 12.14 -22.27
N ALA A 71 3.43 12.49 -20.98
CA ALA A 71 4.54 13.22 -20.36
C ALA A 71 5.87 12.46 -20.48
N GLY A 72 5.88 11.16 -20.22
CA GLY A 72 7.06 10.30 -20.37
C GLY A 72 7.57 10.24 -21.81
N ALA A 73 6.66 10.20 -22.78
CA ALA A 73 7.01 10.14 -24.19
C ALA A 73 7.50 11.48 -24.77
N THR A 74 7.08 12.62 -24.18
CA THR A 74 7.53 13.96 -24.63
C THR A 74 8.96 14.31 -24.24
N GLY A 75 9.55 13.62 -23.25
CA GLY A 75 10.95 13.78 -22.82
C GLY A 75 11.29 15.15 -22.22
N LEU A 76 12.51 15.30 -21.69
CA LEU A 76 13.04 16.60 -21.26
C LEU A 76 13.33 17.48 -22.48
N LYS A 77 12.56 18.56 -22.61
CA LYS A 77 12.75 19.76 -23.46
C LYS A 77 13.50 19.54 -24.79
N ARG A 78 12.75 19.53 -25.90
CA ARG A 78 13.27 20.21 -27.10
C ARG A 78 13.00 21.69 -26.90
N GLU A 79 14.04 22.52 -26.79
CA GLU A 79 13.93 23.97 -26.48
C GLU A 79 12.98 24.75 -27.42
N SER A 80 12.63 24.19 -28.58
CA SER A 80 11.78 24.80 -29.59
C SER A 80 10.31 24.32 -29.60
N LEU A 81 9.93 23.30 -28.83
CA LEU A 81 8.61 22.66 -28.91
C LEU A 81 7.91 22.61 -27.54
N TYR A 82 6.78 23.33 -27.42
CA TYR A 82 5.94 23.32 -26.22
C TYR A 82 4.89 22.20 -26.30
N PRO A 83 4.93 21.18 -25.43
CA PRO A 83 3.96 20.09 -25.45
C PRO A 83 2.59 20.56 -24.94
N VAL A 84 1.53 20.18 -25.66
CA VAL A 84 0.14 20.44 -25.29
C VAL A 84 -0.64 19.12 -25.32
N PHE A 85 -1.39 18.86 -24.26
CA PHE A 85 -2.25 17.69 -24.13
C PHE A 85 -3.72 18.05 -24.34
N ILE A 86 -4.41 17.29 -25.18
CA ILE A 86 -5.84 17.44 -25.45
C ILE A 86 -6.58 16.17 -25.03
N ALA A 87 -7.70 16.34 -24.35
CA ALA A 87 -8.61 15.27 -23.97
C ALA A 87 -10.05 15.79 -23.83
N PRO A 88 -11.07 14.91 -23.74
CA PRO A 88 -12.45 15.35 -23.48
C PRO A 88 -12.61 16.20 -22.22
N TYR A 89 -11.89 15.83 -21.15
CA TYR A 89 -11.87 16.58 -19.89
C TYR A 89 -10.57 16.30 -19.14
N VAL A 90 -9.93 17.34 -18.60
CA VAL A 90 -8.75 17.23 -17.74
C VAL A 90 -9.16 17.50 -16.29
N SER A 91 -9.06 16.48 -15.44
CA SER A 91 -9.40 16.61 -14.01
C SER A 91 -8.45 17.56 -13.27
N PRO A 92 -8.83 18.13 -12.10
CA PRO A 92 -7.93 18.97 -11.31
C PRO A 92 -6.59 18.29 -10.98
N ARG A 93 -6.61 16.98 -10.69
CA ARG A 93 -5.41 16.16 -10.50
C ARG A 93 -4.60 16.02 -11.78
N GLY A 94 -5.25 15.73 -12.90
CA GLY A 94 -4.60 15.67 -14.22
C GLY A 94 -3.92 17.00 -14.58
N ALA A 95 -4.60 18.13 -14.33
CA ALA A 95 -4.06 19.46 -14.54
C ALA A 95 -2.82 19.73 -13.65
N GLN A 96 -2.82 19.28 -12.39
CA GLN A 96 -1.64 19.38 -11.52
C GLN A 96 -0.46 18.58 -12.08
N ILE A 97 -0.69 17.35 -12.56
CA ILE A 97 0.34 16.51 -13.17
C ILE A 97 0.91 17.19 -14.42
N LEU A 98 0.05 17.65 -15.33
CA LEU A 98 0.46 18.36 -16.56
C LEU A 98 1.30 19.60 -16.25
N LYS A 99 0.86 20.41 -15.28
CA LYS A 99 1.60 21.59 -14.81
C LYS A 99 2.97 21.24 -14.22
N ALA A 100 3.05 20.19 -13.40
CA ALA A 100 4.32 19.73 -12.82
C ALA A 100 5.32 19.28 -13.91
N HIS A 101 4.82 18.70 -15.00
CA HIS A 101 5.63 18.32 -16.17
C HIS A 101 5.84 19.46 -17.19
N GLN A 102 5.39 20.69 -16.90
CA GLN A 102 5.45 21.85 -17.81
C GLN A 102 4.74 21.60 -19.16
N ILE A 103 3.70 20.77 -19.14
CA ILE A 103 2.86 20.45 -20.29
C ILE A 103 1.60 21.31 -20.23
N GLY A 104 1.32 21.99 -21.33
CA GLY A 104 0.06 22.73 -21.49
C GLY A 104 -1.11 21.79 -21.72
N PHE A 105 -2.33 22.24 -21.50
CA PHE A 105 -3.51 21.46 -21.85
C PHE A 105 -4.66 22.31 -22.36
N CYS A 106 -5.52 21.70 -23.14
CA CYS A 106 -6.80 22.24 -23.57
C CYS A 106 -7.79 21.09 -23.66
N ASP A 107 -8.89 21.15 -22.91
CA ASP A 107 -9.93 20.13 -22.94
C ASP A 107 -11.20 20.60 -23.67
N LEU A 108 -12.05 19.65 -24.06
CA LEU A 108 -13.29 19.93 -24.77
C LEU A 108 -14.37 20.56 -23.88
N ALA A 109 -14.18 20.57 -22.56
CA ALA A 109 -15.04 21.26 -21.62
C ALA A 109 -14.70 22.77 -21.50
N GLY A 110 -13.58 23.20 -22.09
CA GLY A 110 -13.12 24.59 -22.08
C GLY A 110 -12.10 24.92 -20.98
N ASN A 111 -11.61 23.93 -20.22
CA ASN A 111 -10.46 24.13 -19.35
C ASN A 111 -9.19 24.15 -20.19
N CYS A 112 -8.34 25.14 -19.93
CA CYS A 112 -7.10 25.31 -20.67
C CYS A 112 -6.03 25.93 -19.78
N TYR A 113 -4.80 25.45 -19.92
CA TYR A 113 -3.62 26.04 -19.31
C TYR A 113 -2.45 25.97 -20.28
N LEU A 114 -1.92 27.11 -20.71
CA LEU A 114 -0.78 27.19 -21.63
C LEU A 114 0.22 28.21 -21.10
N THR A 115 1.49 27.81 -21.04
CA THR A 115 2.60 28.63 -20.54
C THR A 115 3.85 28.46 -21.38
N PHE A 116 4.02 29.27 -22.41
CA PHE A 116 5.18 29.22 -23.30
C PHE A 116 5.66 30.64 -23.65
N GLY A 117 6.97 30.85 -23.65
CA GLY A 117 7.55 32.19 -23.80
C GLY A 117 6.98 33.15 -22.74
N SER A 118 6.40 34.27 -23.19
CA SER A 118 5.70 35.26 -22.34
C SER A 118 4.18 35.07 -22.28
N VAL A 119 3.65 33.97 -22.80
CA VAL A 119 2.21 33.68 -22.84
C VAL A 119 1.82 32.86 -21.62
N LEU A 120 0.79 33.31 -20.90
CA LEU A 120 0.02 32.53 -19.93
C LEU A 120 -1.46 32.62 -20.31
N ILE A 121 -2.05 31.47 -20.61
CA ILE A 121 -3.50 31.32 -20.79
C ILE A 121 -3.98 30.36 -19.70
N SER A 122 -4.95 30.76 -18.89
CA SER A 122 -5.53 29.92 -17.85
C SER A 122 -7.03 30.11 -17.79
N LYS A 123 -7.78 29.13 -18.28
CA LYS A 123 -9.24 29.01 -18.14
C LYS A 123 -9.52 27.77 -17.31
N THR A 124 -10.12 27.93 -16.13
CA THR A 124 -10.38 26.82 -15.19
C THR A 124 -11.76 26.95 -14.58
N GLY A 125 -12.37 25.83 -14.20
CA GLY A 125 -13.65 25.80 -13.49
C GLY A 125 -14.82 25.29 -14.33
N ALA A 126 -14.57 24.93 -15.59
CA ALA A 126 -15.57 24.21 -16.37
C ALA A 126 -15.76 22.80 -15.78
N SER A 127 -17.02 22.45 -15.53
CA SER A 127 -17.38 21.14 -14.98
C SER A 127 -17.18 20.05 -16.02
N ASN A 128 -16.82 18.84 -15.59
CA ASN A 128 -16.76 17.71 -16.51
C ASN A 128 -18.16 17.46 -17.12
N PRO A 129 -18.34 17.55 -18.45
CA PRO A 129 -19.61 17.20 -19.09
C PRO A 129 -19.92 15.70 -18.97
N LEU A 130 -18.90 14.87 -18.71
CA LEU A 130 -19.04 13.46 -18.32
C LEU A 130 -19.05 13.37 -16.78
N PRO A 131 -19.85 12.49 -16.16
CA PRO A 131 -20.06 12.56 -14.71
C PRO A 131 -18.87 12.04 -13.88
N ALA A 132 -17.81 12.85 -13.72
CA ALA A 132 -16.66 12.58 -12.82
C ALA A 132 -17.09 12.32 -11.36
N ARG A 133 -18.19 12.94 -10.92
CA ARG A 133 -18.75 12.74 -9.58
C ARG A 133 -19.32 11.33 -9.39
N LYS A 134 -19.72 10.66 -10.49
CA LYS A 134 -20.18 9.26 -10.49
C LYS A 134 -18.98 8.31 -10.37
N GLU A 135 -17.92 8.54 -11.13
CA GLU A 135 -16.72 7.69 -11.12
C GLU A 135 -16.03 7.64 -9.75
N ALA A 136 -15.80 8.78 -9.10
CA ALA A 136 -15.21 8.82 -7.75
C ALA A 136 -16.13 8.20 -6.69
N ARG A 137 -17.44 8.43 -6.78
CA ARG A 137 -18.43 7.78 -5.89
C ARG A 137 -18.47 6.28 -6.07
N GLU A 138 -18.27 5.77 -7.28
CA GLU A 138 -18.26 4.34 -7.53
C GLU A 138 -16.94 3.69 -7.05
N MET A 139 -15.78 4.35 -7.21
CA MET A 139 -14.48 3.86 -6.71
C MET A 139 -14.42 3.77 -5.18
N PHE A 140 -15.07 4.70 -4.48
CA PHE A 140 -15.12 4.74 -3.01
C PHE A 140 -16.52 4.41 -2.45
N SER A 141 -17.33 3.70 -3.23
CA SER A 141 -18.59 3.14 -2.75
C SER A 141 -18.33 2.17 -1.58
N PRO A 142 -19.31 1.91 -0.71
CA PRO A 142 -19.14 1.04 0.46
C PRO A 142 -18.31 -0.21 0.21
N ARG A 143 -18.74 -1.04 -0.75
CA ARG A 143 -18.07 -2.30 -1.08
C ARG A 143 -16.77 -2.12 -1.88
N ALA A 144 -16.68 -1.13 -2.77
CA ALA A 144 -15.46 -0.86 -3.53
C ALA A 144 -14.33 -0.35 -2.63
N SER A 145 -14.67 0.43 -1.60
CA SER A 145 -13.71 1.00 -0.66
C SER A 145 -12.94 -0.06 0.12
N ARG A 146 -13.42 -1.32 0.21
CA ARG A 146 -12.66 -2.45 0.77
C ARG A 146 -11.34 -2.68 0.03
N ILE A 147 -11.33 -2.49 -1.29
CA ILE A 147 -10.14 -2.64 -2.14
C ILE A 147 -9.13 -1.54 -1.80
N THR A 148 -9.57 -0.28 -1.78
CA THR A 148 -8.74 0.87 -1.37
C THR A 148 -8.15 0.66 0.03
N ARG A 149 -8.98 0.19 0.96
CA ARG A 149 -8.62 -0.11 2.35
C ARG A 149 -7.55 -1.21 2.42
N ALA A 150 -7.67 -2.27 1.61
CA ALA A 150 -6.67 -3.33 1.54
C ALA A 150 -5.31 -2.82 1.05
N PHE A 151 -5.28 -2.01 -0.02
CA PHE A 151 -4.03 -1.44 -0.52
C PHE A 151 -3.41 -0.44 0.47
N LEU A 152 -4.20 0.40 1.14
CA LEU A 152 -3.64 1.38 2.08
C LEU A 152 -3.17 0.77 3.40
N CYS A 153 -3.86 -0.27 3.89
CA CYS A 153 -3.44 -0.98 5.12
C CYS A 153 -2.27 -1.94 4.88
N ASP A 154 -2.10 -2.45 3.66
CA ASP A 154 -0.99 -3.33 3.27
C ASP A 154 -0.26 -2.76 2.04
N PRO A 155 0.34 -1.55 2.13
CA PRO A 155 0.78 -0.78 0.96
C PRO A 155 2.04 -1.32 0.30
N LEU A 156 2.74 -2.23 1.00
CA LEU A 156 3.92 -2.94 0.52
C LEU A 156 3.57 -4.35 0.02
N CYS A 157 2.30 -4.73 -0.08
CA CYS A 157 1.88 -6.04 -0.57
C CYS A 157 1.57 -6.02 -2.07
N GLY A 158 2.13 -6.96 -2.82
CA GLY A 158 1.76 -7.24 -4.20
C GLY A 158 0.58 -8.22 -4.27
N TRP A 159 -0.59 -7.75 -4.70
CA TRP A 159 -1.82 -8.54 -4.69
C TRP A 159 -2.08 -9.28 -6.00
N LEU A 160 -2.37 -10.57 -5.94
CA LEU A 160 -3.08 -11.25 -7.03
C LEU A 160 -4.58 -10.93 -6.92
N GLN A 161 -5.25 -10.66 -8.06
CA GLN A 161 -6.68 -10.33 -8.06
C GLN A 161 -7.54 -11.44 -7.44
N LYS A 162 -7.19 -12.71 -7.68
CA LYS A 162 -7.89 -13.87 -7.11
C LYS A 162 -7.81 -13.87 -5.57
N ASP A 163 -6.60 -13.69 -5.04
CA ASP A 163 -6.36 -13.71 -3.59
C ASP A 163 -7.03 -12.51 -2.92
N LEU A 164 -6.98 -11.33 -3.55
CA LEU A 164 -7.66 -10.13 -3.06
C LEU A 164 -9.18 -10.31 -3.08
N ALA A 165 -9.74 -10.90 -4.14
CA ALA A 165 -11.19 -11.18 -4.23
C ALA A 165 -11.65 -12.13 -3.13
N GLN A 166 -10.88 -13.20 -2.88
CA GLN A 166 -11.15 -14.13 -1.79
C GLN A 166 -11.05 -13.44 -0.43
N LYS A 167 -9.97 -12.69 -0.18
CA LYS A 167 -9.73 -11.99 1.09
C LYS A 167 -10.84 -10.99 1.42
N LEU A 168 -11.35 -10.28 0.41
CA LEU A 168 -12.37 -9.24 0.59
C LEU A 168 -13.81 -9.76 0.44
N LYS A 169 -14.00 -11.07 0.17
CA LYS A 169 -15.31 -11.69 -0.08
C LYS A 169 -16.07 -11.00 -1.22
N MET A 170 -15.39 -10.77 -2.33
CA MET A 170 -15.91 -10.07 -3.50
C MET A 170 -15.86 -10.98 -4.73
N SER A 171 -16.79 -10.77 -5.68
CA SER A 171 -16.68 -11.44 -6.97
C SER A 171 -15.49 -10.89 -7.76
N LEU A 172 -14.81 -11.75 -8.51
CA LEU A 172 -13.64 -11.36 -9.30
C LEU A 172 -14.00 -10.29 -10.34
N GLY A 173 -15.18 -10.38 -10.97
CA GLY A 173 -15.65 -9.40 -11.95
C GLY A 173 -15.88 -8.00 -11.33
N TYR A 174 -16.50 -7.93 -10.16
CA TYR A 174 -16.69 -6.65 -9.48
C TYR A 174 -15.35 -6.05 -9.04
N LEU A 175 -14.47 -6.85 -8.45
CA LEU A 175 -13.12 -6.42 -8.07
C LEU A 175 -12.35 -5.89 -9.29
N HIS A 176 -12.34 -6.64 -10.39
CA HIS A 176 -11.66 -6.25 -11.63
C HIS A 176 -12.13 -4.88 -12.12
N SER A 177 -13.45 -4.64 -12.12
CA SER A 177 -14.02 -3.36 -12.56
C SER A 177 -13.52 -2.16 -11.74
N VAL A 178 -13.31 -2.34 -10.43
CA VAL A 178 -12.75 -1.31 -9.55
C VAL A 178 -11.24 -1.15 -9.76
N ILE A 179 -10.51 -2.27 -9.90
CA ILE A 179 -9.06 -2.26 -10.16
C ILE A 179 -8.72 -1.52 -11.45
N VAL A 180 -9.47 -1.74 -12.54
CA VAL A 180 -9.26 -1.04 -13.82
C VAL A 180 -9.29 0.48 -13.61
N ARG A 181 -10.26 0.98 -12.84
CA ARG A 181 -10.39 2.42 -12.56
C ARG A 181 -9.24 2.94 -11.70
N LEU A 182 -8.82 2.18 -10.70
CA LEU A 182 -7.68 2.55 -9.87
C LEU A 182 -6.36 2.58 -10.67
N LEU A 183 -6.19 1.71 -11.67
CA LEU A 183 -5.05 1.73 -12.61
C LEU A 183 -5.12 2.94 -13.55
N GLU A 184 -6.30 3.28 -14.08
CA GLU A 184 -6.49 4.44 -14.96
C GLU A 184 -6.22 5.77 -14.25
N GLN A 185 -6.50 5.84 -12.94
CA GLN A 185 -6.18 6.98 -12.09
C GLN A 185 -4.73 7.01 -11.59
N ASP A 186 -3.91 6.05 -12.03
CA ASP A 186 -2.51 5.89 -11.64
C ASP A 186 -2.32 5.66 -10.12
N TYR A 187 -3.36 5.16 -9.43
CA TYR A 187 -3.24 4.76 -8.03
C TYR A 187 -2.53 3.42 -7.87
N LEU A 188 -2.77 2.50 -8.81
CA LEU A 188 -2.16 1.18 -8.82
C LEU A 188 -1.23 1.02 -10.02
N LEU A 189 -0.34 0.04 -9.92
CA LEU A 189 0.49 -0.48 -11.00
C LEU A 189 0.24 -1.99 -11.12
N MET A 190 0.24 -2.51 -12.34
CA MET A 190 0.24 -3.95 -12.60
C MET A 190 1.60 -4.36 -13.16
N GLU A 191 2.25 -5.33 -12.50
CA GLU A 191 3.48 -5.95 -13.00
C GLU A 191 3.30 -7.48 -13.01
N GLY A 192 3.47 -8.07 -14.18
CA GLY A 192 3.11 -9.47 -14.42
C GLY A 192 1.64 -9.71 -14.08
N LYS A 193 1.38 -10.49 -13.03
CA LYS A 193 0.02 -10.80 -12.54
C LYS A 193 -0.35 -10.09 -11.23
N ARG A 194 0.59 -9.31 -10.65
CA ARG A 194 0.43 -8.68 -9.34
C ARG A 194 0.10 -7.20 -9.47
N LEU A 195 -0.69 -6.72 -8.52
CA LEU A 195 -1.08 -5.32 -8.35
C LEU A 195 -0.34 -4.72 -7.18
N TYR A 196 0.24 -3.56 -7.39
CA TYR A 196 0.96 -2.81 -6.36
C TYR A 196 0.31 -1.44 -6.18
N LEU A 197 0.28 -0.94 -4.94
CA LEU A 197 -0.08 0.43 -4.67
C LEU A 197 1.03 1.34 -5.18
N LYS A 198 0.75 2.19 -6.18
CA LYS A 198 1.72 3.12 -6.75
C LYS A 198 1.64 4.48 -6.05
N ASN A 199 0.56 5.21 -6.30
CA ASN A 199 0.36 6.54 -5.76
C ASN A 199 -0.40 6.51 -4.42
N ARG A 200 0.31 6.13 -3.36
CA ARG A 200 -0.22 5.95 -2.00
C ARG A 200 -0.85 7.21 -1.40
N LYS A 201 -0.12 8.33 -1.40
CA LYS A 201 -0.56 9.61 -0.85
C LYS A 201 -1.78 10.11 -1.60
N GLY A 202 -1.74 10.04 -2.94
CA GLY A 202 -2.86 10.45 -3.78
C GLY A 202 -4.10 9.59 -3.57
N LEU A 203 -3.96 8.26 -3.40
CA LEU A 203 -5.10 7.38 -3.14
C LEU A 203 -5.74 7.70 -1.79
N LEU A 204 -4.93 7.83 -0.73
CA LEU A 204 -5.41 8.19 0.61
C LEU A 204 -6.12 9.55 0.58
N SER A 205 -5.51 10.56 -0.04
CA SER A 205 -6.06 11.92 -0.11
C SER A 205 -7.39 11.97 -0.89
N ALA A 206 -7.45 11.25 -2.02
CA ALA A 206 -8.68 11.15 -2.81
C ALA A 206 -9.80 10.44 -2.03
N TRP A 207 -9.45 9.45 -1.23
CA TRP A 207 -10.42 8.74 -0.42
C TRP A 207 -10.92 9.59 0.75
N VAL A 208 -10.03 10.28 1.48
CA VAL A 208 -10.38 11.25 2.53
C VAL A 208 -11.38 12.28 1.99
N ALA A 209 -11.11 12.85 0.82
CA ALA A 209 -11.99 13.85 0.21
C ALA A 209 -13.40 13.29 -0.14
N ALA A 210 -13.53 11.99 -0.36
CA ALA A 210 -14.79 11.32 -0.70
C ALA A 210 -15.49 10.68 0.52
N TYR A 211 -14.85 10.65 1.69
CA TYR A 211 -15.28 9.92 2.87
C TYR A 211 -15.97 10.82 3.89
N GLN A 212 -16.97 10.25 4.56
CA GLN A 212 -17.65 10.87 5.70
C GLN A 212 -18.01 9.76 6.69
N TYR A 213 -17.56 9.86 7.94
CA TYR A 213 -17.88 8.85 8.95
C TYR A 213 -19.38 8.87 9.32
N THR A 214 -20.08 9.99 9.09
CA THR A 214 -21.53 10.13 9.29
C THR A 214 -22.38 9.39 8.25
N ARG A 215 -21.75 8.67 7.30
CA ARG A 215 -22.46 7.69 6.47
C ARG A 215 -22.88 6.45 7.24
N ASN A 216 -22.22 6.18 8.36
CA ASN A 216 -22.65 5.17 9.31
C ASN A 216 -23.88 5.67 10.06
N GLU A 217 -24.71 4.76 10.57
CA GLU A 217 -25.76 5.15 11.49
C GLU A 217 -25.12 5.55 12.82
N VAL A 218 -25.38 6.79 13.25
CA VAL A 218 -24.77 7.36 14.45
C VAL A 218 -25.79 7.34 15.58
N LEU A 219 -25.50 6.58 16.63
CA LEU A 219 -26.38 6.46 17.79
C LEU A 219 -25.68 7.02 19.02
N GLU A 220 -26.35 7.99 19.66
CA GLU A 220 -25.82 8.77 20.77
C GLU A 220 -26.42 8.28 22.11
N PHE A 221 -25.55 7.90 23.03
CA PHE A 221 -25.91 7.35 24.33
C PHE A 221 -25.20 8.06 25.48
N TYR A 222 -25.85 8.02 26.62
CA TYR A 222 -25.27 8.31 27.92
C TYR A 222 -25.06 7.00 28.69
N SER A 223 -23.85 6.84 29.23
CA SER A 223 -23.49 5.84 30.25
C SER A 223 -23.06 6.56 31.52
N SER A 224 -23.38 6.00 32.69
CA SER A 224 -22.87 6.53 33.97
C SER A 224 -21.43 6.13 34.28
N SER A 225 -20.87 5.15 33.57
CA SER A 225 -19.49 4.68 33.74
C SER A 225 -18.46 5.72 33.28
N ASP A 226 -17.25 5.64 33.84
CA ASP A 226 -16.12 6.36 33.26
C ASP A 226 -15.84 5.84 31.83
N LEU A 227 -15.25 6.68 30.97
CA LEU A 227 -15.01 6.30 29.57
C LEU A 227 -14.11 5.06 29.45
N GLY A 228 -13.08 4.91 30.29
CA GLY A 228 -12.20 3.74 30.27
C GLY A 228 -12.89 2.46 30.74
N GLU A 229 -13.73 2.58 31.78
CA GLU A 229 -14.55 1.49 32.29
C GLU A 229 -15.61 1.06 31.26
N PHE A 230 -16.24 2.01 30.56
CA PHE A 230 -17.17 1.68 29.49
C PHE A 230 -16.49 0.90 28.35
N GLU A 231 -15.28 1.28 27.96
CA GLU A 231 -14.51 0.52 26.97
C GLU A 231 -14.22 -0.92 27.42
N GLU A 232 -14.01 -1.16 28.72
CA GLU A 232 -13.86 -2.49 29.32
C GLU A 232 -15.14 -3.32 29.22
N VAL A 233 -16.25 -2.74 29.65
CA VAL A 233 -17.55 -3.42 29.66
C VAL A 233 -18.01 -3.71 28.23
N LEU A 234 -17.80 -2.78 27.29
CA LEU A 234 -18.12 -2.98 25.88
C LEU A 234 -17.33 -4.16 25.28
N ASP A 235 -16.05 -4.27 25.64
CA ASP A 235 -15.18 -5.35 25.19
C ASP A 235 -15.68 -6.72 25.67
N GLN A 236 -15.90 -6.85 26.98
CA GLN A 236 -16.40 -8.08 27.61
C GLN A 236 -17.74 -8.50 27.01
N TYR A 237 -18.68 -7.56 26.89
CA TYR A 237 -19.98 -7.80 26.25
C TYR A 237 -19.83 -8.33 24.82
N CYS A 238 -18.94 -7.74 24.02
CA CYS A 238 -18.74 -8.18 22.65
C CYS A 238 -18.07 -9.55 22.55
N GLU A 239 -17.12 -9.87 23.43
CA GLU A 239 -16.52 -11.20 23.51
C GLU A 239 -17.56 -12.27 23.90
N GLU A 240 -18.38 -12.01 24.92
CA GLU A 240 -19.43 -12.93 25.39
C GLU A 240 -20.50 -13.18 24.33
N LYS A 241 -21.00 -12.11 23.69
CA LYS A 241 -22.07 -12.19 22.68
C LYS A 241 -21.56 -12.54 21.29
N LYS A 242 -20.25 -12.61 21.10
CA LYS A 242 -19.59 -12.79 19.79
C LYS A 242 -19.95 -11.68 18.79
N ASN A 243 -20.19 -10.48 19.29
CA ASN A 243 -20.41 -9.29 18.48
C ASN A 243 -19.06 -8.68 18.07
N ARG A 244 -19.04 -7.93 16.97
CA ARG A 244 -17.84 -7.18 16.57
C ARG A 244 -17.97 -5.73 17.00
N TYR A 245 -16.90 -5.22 17.59
CA TYR A 245 -16.75 -3.81 17.85
C TYR A 245 -15.32 -3.36 17.56
N ALA A 246 -15.15 -2.08 17.31
CA ALA A 246 -13.83 -1.47 17.21
C ALA A 246 -13.88 0.01 17.60
N LEU A 247 -13.03 0.41 18.54
CA LEU A 247 -12.85 1.81 18.91
C LEU A 247 -12.33 2.62 17.71
N THR A 248 -12.87 3.82 17.54
CA THR A 248 -12.49 4.77 16.50
C THR A 248 -12.39 6.20 17.03
N LEU A 249 -12.09 7.17 16.15
CA LEU A 249 -11.90 8.58 16.47
C LEU A 249 -10.93 8.74 17.66
N PHE A 250 -11.19 9.67 18.58
CA PHE A 250 -10.30 9.91 19.71
C PHE A 250 -10.17 8.69 20.65
N ALA A 251 -11.22 7.88 20.79
CA ALA A 251 -11.22 6.70 21.65
C ALA A 251 -10.28 5.60 21.13
N GLY A 252 -10.22 5.39 19.82
CA GLY A 252 -9.22 4.51 19.22
C GLY A 252 -7.84 5.16 19.13
N ALA A 253 -7.77 6.44 18.78
CA ALA A 253 -6.51 7.16 18.58
C ALA A 253 -5.65 7.24 19.85
N ARG A 254 -6.24 7.26 21.04
CA ARG A 254 -5.50 7.30 22.33
C ARG A 254 -4.54 6.13 22.51
N TYR A 255 -4.85 4.97 21.92
CA TYR A 255 -4.02 3.77 21.99
C TYR A 255 -2.93 3.71 20.92
N ARG A 256 -3.02 4.57 19.90
CA ARG A 256 -2.09 4.60 18.78
C ARG A 256 -1.16 5.79 18.87
N ALA A 257 -1.72 6.99 19.03
CA ALA A 257 -0.98 8.25 19.06
C ALA A 257 -1.68 9.24 20.03
N PRO A 258 -1.60 9.05 21.35
CA PRO A 258 -2.29 9.91 22.32
C PRO A 258 -1.81 11.36 22.20
N PHE A 259 -2.67 12.24 21.69
CA PHE A 259 -2.35 13.66 21.47
C PHE A 259 -3.47 14.59 21.98
N VAL A 260 -4.74 14.23 21.73
CA VAL A 260 -5.91 14.97 22.19
C VAL A 260 -6.68 14.15 23.23
N ARG A 261 -7.20 14.81 24.28
CA ARG A 261 -8.14 14.17 25.21
C ARG A 261 -9.42 13.78 24.48
N TYR A 262 -9.88 12.56 24.70
CA TYR A 262 -11.10 12.05 24.08
C TYR A 262 -12.32 12.38 24.95
N PRO A 263 -13.29 13.17 24.44
CA PRO A 263 -14.43 13.61 25.25
C PRO A 263 -15.55 12.57 25.34
N ARG A 264 -15.53 11.55 24.45
CA ARG A 264 -16.57 10.53 24.30
C ARG A 264 -15.95 9.25 23.74
N VAL A 265 -16.48 8.10 24.12
CA VAL A 265 -16.16 6.81 23.48
C VAL A 265 -16.87 6.75 22.13
N HIS A 266 -16.12 6.54 21.05
CA HIS A 266 -16.66 6.24 19.73
C HIS A 266 -16.25 4.84 19.33
N ALA A 267 -17.23 4.00 18.95
CA ALA A 267 -16.96 2.64 18.52
C ALA A 267 -17.85 2.26 17.34
N TYR A 268 -17.27 1.60 16.34
CA TYR A 268 -18.08 0.79 15.43
C TYR A 268 -18.63 -0.40 16.20
N PHE A 269 -19.89 -0.73 15.97
CA PHE A 269 -20.56 -1.86 16.60
C PHE A 269 -21.42 -2.61 15.57
N GLU A 270 -21.29 -3.93 15.57
CA GLU A 270 -22.13 -4.83 14.78
C GLU A 270 -22.75 -5.88 15.71
N GLY A 271 -24.08 -5.81 15.82
CA GLY A 271 -24.90 -6.65 16.69
C GLY A 271 -26.29 -6.04 16.85
N ASP A 272 -27.11 -6.66 17.69
CA ASP A 272 -28.42 -6.09 18.08
C ASP A 272 -28.20 -4.90 19.03
N MET A 273 -28.46 -3.70 18.51
CA MET A 273 -28.26 -2.45 19.24
C MET A 273 -29.24 -2.27 20.39
N ASP A 274 -30.49 -2.71 20.26
CA ASP A 274 -31.49 -2.57 21.33
C ASP A 274 -31.14 -3.47 22.51
N THR A 275 -30.66 -4.68 22.22
CA THR A 275 -30.16 -5.60 23.24
C THR A 275 -28.88 -5.07 23.87
N ALA A 276 -27.93 -4.58 23.07
CA ALA A 276 -26.70 -3.99 23.58
C ALA A 276 -26.96 -2.77 24.47
N ALA A 277 -27.86 -1.87 24.08
CA ALA A 277 -28.18 -0.69 24.85
C ALA A 277 -28.76 -1.04 26.22
N ARG A 278 -29.64 -2.05 26.31
CA ARG A 278 -30.19 -2.51 27.58
C ARG A 278 -29.15 -3.18 28.47
N GLU A 279 -28.34 -4.08 27.92
CA GLU A 279 -27.38 -4.87 28.70
C GLU A 279 -26.15 -4.05 29.13
N LEU A 280 -25.79 -3.00 28.38
CA LEU A 280 -24.71 -2.07 28.70
C LEU A 280 -25.18 -0.83 29.50
N ASP A 281 -26.44 -0.80 29.96
CA ASP A 281 -27.09 0.34 30.63
C ASP A 281 -26.90 1.68 29.89
N LEU A 282 -27.06 1.66 28.58
CA LEU A 282 -26.97 2.84 27.72
C LEU A 282 -28.33 3.50 27.59
N LYS A 283 -28.36 4.82 27.85
CA LYS A 283 -29.56 5.64 27.68
C LYS A 283 -29.46 6.47 26.41
N PRO A 284 -30.35 6.30 25.42
CA PRO A 284 -30.37 7.16 24.24
C PRO A 284 -30.61 8.61 24.65
N VAL A 285 -29.81 9.55 24.12
CA VAL A 285 -29.93 10.98 24.47
C VAL A 285 -29.84 11.87 23.23
N PRO A 286 -30.60 12.97 23.17
CA PRO A 286 -30.51 13.93 22.05
C PRO A 286 -29.30 14.88 22.19
N THR A 287 -28.76 15.04 23.40
CA THR A 287 -27.61 15.89 23.70
C THR A 287 -26.85 15.35 24.91
N GLY A 288 -25.54 15.61 25.00
CA GLY A 288 -24.74 15.24 26.16
C GLY A 288 -24.26 13.78 26.19
N ALA A 289 -24.28 13.09 25.04
CA ALA A 289 -23.75 11.75 24.92
C ALA A 289 -22.26 11.68 25.30
N ASN A 290 -21.88 10.64 26.04
CA ASN A 290 -20.49 10.27 26.31
C ASN A 290 -20.08 8.95 25.62
N VAL A 291 -21.05 8.26 25.01
CA VAL A 291 -20.87 7.07 24.18
C VAL A 291 -21.56 7.31 22.83
N VAL A 292 -20.85 7.02 21.75
CA VAL A 292 -21.36 7.07 20.38
C VAL A 292 -21.06 5.74 19.70
N LEU A 293 -22.11 4.99 19.40
CA LEU A 293 -21.99 3.73 18.68
C LEU A 293 -22.35 3.95 17.21
N LEU A 294 -21.49 3.48 16.32
CA LEU A 294 -21.61 3.62 14.87
C LEU A 294 -21.98 2.27 14.28
N ILE A 295 -23.18 2.13 13.71
CA ILE A 295 -23.51 0.92 12.93
C ILE A 295 -22.88 1.10 11.54
N PRO A 296 -21.93 0.23 11.16
CA PRO A 296 -21.12 0.47 9.99
C PRO A 296 -21.92 0.32 8.69
N TYR A 297 -21.73 1.24 7.75
CA TYR A 297 -22.34 1.15 6.42
C TYR A 297 -21.82 -0.05 5.60
N ASP A 298 -20.66 -0.61 5.99
CA ASP A 298 -20.00 -1.77 5.38
C ASP A 298 -19.03 -2.42 6.38
N GLU A 299 -18.96 -3.76 6.40
CA GLU A 299 -18.06 -4.50 7.30
C GLU A 299 -16.57 -4.18 7.11
N GLY A 300 -16.21 -3.55 5.99
CA GLY A 300 -14.84 -3.16 5.67
C GLY A 300 -14.18 -2.28 6.72
N VAL A 301 -14.93 -1.57 7.58
CA VAL A 301 -14.35 -0.79 8.69
C VAL A 301 -13.54 -1.64 9.68
N PHE A 302 -13.86 -2.95 9.78
CA PHE A 302 -13.14 -3.90 10.62
C PHE A 302 -11.92 -4.53 9.94
N TYR A 303 -11.62 -4.17 8.68
CA TYR A 303 -10.45 -4.70 7.98
C TYR A 303 -9.16 -4.27 8.71
N LYS A 304 -8.33 -5.26 9.07
CA LYS A 304 -7.09 -5.07 9.84
C LYS A 304 -7.32 -4.39 11.20
N MET A 305 -8.46 -4.66 11.83
CA MET A 305 -8.69 -4.35 13.23
C MET A 305 -7.54 -4.88 14.10
N GLN A 306 -7.13 -4.10 15.08
CA GLN A 306 -6.00 -4.35 15.96
C GLN A 306 -6.49 -4.60 17.38
N ARG A 307 -5.82 -5.49 18.11
CA ARG A 307 -6.04 -5.71 19.55
C ARG A 307 -4.89 -5.06 20.32
N ILE A 308 -5.16 -3.99 21.07
CA ILE A 308 -4.14 -3.26 21.85
C ILE A 308 -4.69 -3.03 23.24
N GLN A 309 -3.93 -3.38 24.28
CA GLN A 309 -4.35 -3.27 25.69
C GLN A 309 -5.75 -3.88 25.92
N ASN A 310 -6.00 -5.05 25.33
CA ASN A 310 -7.29 -5.76 25.38
C ASN A 310 -8.47 -4.93 24.85
N ARG A 311 -8.24 -4.05 23.87
CA ARG A 311 -9.32 -3.39 23.12
C ARG A 311 -9.19 -3.62 21.63
N ASN A 312 -10.33 -3.78 20.98
CA ASN A 312 -10.41 -3.77 19.53
C ASN A 312 -10.41 -2.33 19.03
N ILE A 313 -9.51 -2.02 18.11
CA ILE A 313 -9.35 -0.69 17.51
C ILE A 313 -9.34 -0.88 15.99
N VAL A 314 -9.96 0.04 15.25
CA VAL A 314 -9.89 0.00 13.78
C VAL A 314 -8.45 0.19 13.29
N SER A 315 -8.17 -0.14 12.03
CA SER A 315 -6.83 0.07 11.47
C SER A 315 -6.40 1.54 11.53
N ASP A 316 -5.09 1.80 11.53
CA ASP A 316 -4.56 3.18 11.52
C ASP A 316 -5.07 4.00 10.34
N VAL A 317 -5.26 3.36 9.19
CA VAL A 317 -5.87 3.99 8.01
C VAL A 317 -7.32 4.39 8.29
N GLN A 318 -8.13 3.50 8.88
CA GLN A 318 -9.53 3.82 9.18
C GLN A 318 -9.64 4.89 10.30
N LEU A 319 -8.78 4.84 11.32
CA LEU A 319 -8.68 5.90 12.34
C LEU A 319 -8.37 7.26 11.70
N TYR A 320 -7.38 7.30 10.82
CA TYR A 320 -7.00 8.53 10.11
C TYR A 320 -8.17 9.08 9.28
N MET A 321 -8.87 8.21 8.54
CA MET A 321 -10.04 8.59 7.74
C MET A 321 -11.17 9.17 8.61
N ASP A 322 -11.45 8.54 9.75
CA ASP A 322 -12.50 8.98 10.68
C ASP A 322 -12.16 10.33 11.31
N LEU A 323 -10.91 10.50 11.76
CA LEU A 323 -10.43 11.75 12.36
C LEU A 323 -10.42 12.91 11.35
N GLN A 324 -9.95 12.68 10.12
CA GLN A 324 -10.00 13.68 9.04
C GLN A 324 -11.44 14.11 8.73
N SER A 325 -12.40 13.18 8.81
CA SER A 325 -13.81 13.49 8.59
C SER A 325 -14.45 14.28 9.74
N ALA A 326 -13.96 14.14 10.98
CA ALA A 326 -14.54 14.79 12.17
C ALA A 326 -14.15 16.27 12.34
N LYS A 327 -13.06 16.72 11.68
CA LYS A 327 -12.58 18.12 11.66
C LYS A 327 -12.14 18.69 13.01
N GLY A 328 -11.60 19.91 12.99
CA GLY A 328 -11.17 20.63 14.19
C GLY A 328 -10.02 19.91 14.90
N ARG A 329 -10.13 19.68 16.22
CA ARG A 329 -9.09 18.96 16.98
C ARG A 329 -8.85 17.52 16.50
N ALA A 330 -9.80 16.95 15.76
CA ALA A 330 -9.62 15.63 15.15
C ALA A 330 -8.58 15.66 14.02
N GLU A 331 -8.45 16.76 13.29
CA GLU A 331 -7.41 16.92 12.24
C GLU A 331 -6.01 16.98 12.86
N GLU A 332 -5.85 17.66 13.99
CA GLU A 332 -4.59 17.66 14.74
C GLU A 332 -4.23 16.25 15.24
N GLN A 333 -5.22 15.51 15.77
CA GLN A 333 -5.05 14.12 16.17
C GLN A 333 -4.73 13.20 14.96
N ALA A 334 -5.32 13.45 13.79
CA ALA A 334 -5.02 12.73 12.55
C ALA A 334 -3.59 13.01 12.07
N ALA A 335 -3.11 14.25 12.22
CA ALA A 335 -1.74 14.62 11.88
C ALA A 335 -0.74 13.89 12.80
N ALA A 336 -1.00 13.85 14.11
CA ALA A 336 -0.16 13.11 15.05
C ALA A 336 -0.13 11.60 14.74
N LEU A 337 -1.29 10.99 14.47
CA LEU A 337 -1.38 9.60 14.02
C LEU A 337 -0.62 9.38 12.70
N GLY A 338 -0.75 10.31 11.77
CA GLY A 338 -0.09 10.27 10.48
C GLY A 338 1.44 10.27 10.59
N ILE A 339 1.97 11.15 11.44
CA ILE A 339 3.42 11.25 11.74
C ILE A 339 3.92 9.98 12.43
N GLN A 340 3.14 9.34 13.29
CA GLN A 340 3.64 8.19 14.06
C GLN A 340 3.47 6.85 13.34
N HIS A 341 2.37 6.66 12.59
CA HIS A 341 1.97 5.34 12.09
C HIS A 341 1.71 5.28 10.58
N LEU A 342 1.53 6.42 9.90
CA LEU A 342 1.22 6.45 8.46
C LEU A 342 2.24 7.25 7.62
N GLN A 343 3.47 7.40 8.12
CA GLN A 343 4.54 8.14 7.44
C GLN A 343 4.69 7.68 5.99
N TYR A 344 4.76 6.36 5.78
CA TYR A 344 4.86 5.79 4.45
C TYR A 344 3.78 6.32 3.51
N LEU A 345 2.51 6.36 3.93
CA LEU A 345 1.41 6.79 3.08
C LEU A 345 1.39 8.30 2.83
N LEU A 346 1.93 9.10 3.74
CA LEU A 346 1.79 10.56 3.76
C LEU A 346 3.03 11.31 3.24
N GLN A 347 4.21 10.70 3.31
CA GLN A 347 5.45 11.28 2.80
C GLN A 347 5.44 11.37 1.28
N GLU A 348 5.93 12.50 0.77
CA GLU A 348 6.20 12.66 -0.66
C GLU A 348 7.51 11.94 -0.99
N HIS A 349 7.43 11.04 -1.96
CA HIS A 349 8.60 10.41 -2.55
C HIS A 349 8.73 10.93 -3.98
N THR A 350 9.96 11.11 -4.45
CA THR A 350 10.19 11.36 -5.87
C THR A 350 9.79 10.12 -6.67
N PRO A 351 9.43 10.26 -7.96
CA PRO A 351 9.14 9.11 -8.81
C PRO A 351 10.24 8.04 -8.80
N GLU A 352 11.50 8.44 -8.69
CA GLU A 352 12.65 7.53 -8.59
C GLU A 352 12.66 6.75 -7.26
N GLN A 353 12.31 7.40 -6.15
CA GLN A 353 12.18 6.74 -4.85
C GLN A 353 11.02 5.74 -4.84
N GLU A 354 9.86 6.12 -5.40
CA GLU A 354 8.73 5.20 -5.54
C GLU A 354 9.09 4.00 -6.43
N ALA A 355 9.75 4.24 -7.56
CA ALA A 355 10.19 3.19 -8.47
C ALA A 355 11.14 2.19 -7.79
N LYS A 356 12.09 2.67 -6.98
CA LYS A 356 13.00 1.79 -6.21
C LYS A 356 12.25 0.93 -5.20
N VAL A 357 11.23 1.49 -4.52
CA VAL A 357 10.39 0.71 -3.60
C VAL A 357 9.63 -0.37 -4.35
N HIS A 358 8.97 -0.02 -5.47
CA HIS A 358 8.25 -1.00 -6.27
C HIS A 358 9.17 -2.10 -6.79
N GLU A 359 10.34 -1.75 -7.30
CA GLU A 359 11.32 -2.72 -7.77
C GLU A 359 11.75 -3.69 -6.64
N PHE A 360 11.98 -3.18 -5.43
CA PHE A 360 12.27 -4.00 -4.25
C PHE A 360 11.12 -4.98 -3.94
N LEU A 361 9.88 -4.51 -3.90
CA LEU A 361 8.71 -5.34 -3.61
C LEU A 361 8.48 -6.41 -4.69
N ARG A 362 8.67 -6.05 -5.96
CA ARG A 362 8.60 -6.96 -7.10
C ARG A 362 9.60 -8.10 -6.95
N LEU A 363 10.88 -7.76 -6.71
CA LEU A 363 11.96 -8.74 -6.53
C LEU A 363 11.70 -9.66 -5.32
N ARG A 364 11.21 -9.11 -4.20
CA ARG A 364 10.76 -9.90 -3.05
C ARG A 364 9.69 -10.91 -3.45
N ASP A 365 8.62 -10.46 -4.11
CA ASP A 365 7.46 -11.31 -4.42
C ASP A 365 7.78 -12.37 -5.48
N GLU A 366 8.68 -12.07 -6.42
CA GLU A 366 9.25 -13.04 -7.36
C GLU A 366 10.11 -14.07 -6.63
N GLY A 367 10.96 -13.64 -5.69
CA GLY A 367 11.75 -14.54 -4.84
C GLY A 367 10.88 -15.48 -4.01
N GLN A 368 9.78 -14.97 -3.45
CA GLN A 368 8.81 -15.79 -2.72
C GLN A 368 8.15 -16.84 -3.61
N ALA A 369 7.82 -16.48 -4.86
CA ALA A 369 7.23 -17.42 -5.81
C ALA A 369 8.23 -18.52 -6.20
N LYS A 370 9.52 -18.17 -6.37
CA LYS A 370 10.60 -19.14 -6.62
C LYS A 370 10.79 -20.10 -5.45
N GLU A 371 10.82 -19.61 -4.21
CA GLU A 371 10.84 -20.46 -3.01
C GLU A 371 9.63 -21.42 -2.95
N GLY A 372 8.44 -20.95 -3.33
CA GLY A 372 7.24 -21.78 -3.38
C GLY A 372 7.35 -22.97 -4.34
N ASN A 373 8.20 -22.85 -5.37
CA ASN A 373 8.52 -23.90 -6.33
C ASN A 373 9.85 -24.63 -5.99
N GLU A 374 10.38 -24.44 -4.79
CA GLU A 374 11.63 -25.04 -4.31
C GLU A 374 12.90 -24.65 -5.11
N ASP A 375 12.82 -23.56 -5.89
CA ASP A 375 13.95 -22.99 -6.63
C ASP A 375 14.68 -21.94 -5.76
N PHE A 376 15.41 -22.43 -4.77
CA PHE A 376 16.03 -21.58 -3.73
C PHE A 376 17.21 -20.77 -4.25
N LEU A 377 17.92 -21.22 -5.29
CA LEU A 377 19.07 -20.49 -5.84
C LEU A 377 18.62 -19.22 -6.57
N ASP A 378 17.61 -19.30 -7.43
CA ASP A 378 17.06 -18.12 -8.08
C ASP A 378 16.33 -17.21 -7.07
N ALA A 379 15.67 -17.80 -6.07
CA ALA A 379 15.08 -17.01 -4.98
C ALA A 379 16.14 -16.18 -4.24
N ALA A 380 17.28 -16.77 -3.88
CA ALA A 380 18.38 -16.07 -3.23
C ALA A 380 18.90 -14.90 -4.08
N ARG A 381 19.12 -15.12 -5.39
CA ARG A 381 19.54 -14.06 -6.33
C ARG A 381 18.55 -12.88 -6.36
N LEU A 382 17.25 -13.18 -6.37
CA LEU A 382 16.20 -12.16 -6.37
C LEU A 382 16.18 -11.36 -5.07
N TYR A 383 16.38 -12.01 -3.92
CA TYR A 383 16.45 -11.30 -2.64
C TYR A 383 17.71 -10.45 -2.48
N GLU A 384 18.87 -10.91 -2.96
CA GLU A 384 20.08 -10.07 -3.02
C GLU A 384 19.85 -8.84 -3.89
N ALA A 385 19.26 -9.04 -5.08
CA ALA A 385 18.89 -7.95 -5.95
C ALA A 385 17.94 -6.98 -5.24
N ALA A 386 16.92 -7.48 -4.53
CA ALA A 386 16.00 -6.66 -3.75
C ALA A 386 16.76 -5.82 -2.72
N LEU A 387 17.54 -6.43 -1.83
CA LEU A 387 18.28 -5.71 -0.78
C LEU A 387 19.25 -4.67 -1.36
N SER A 388 19.80 -4.90 -2.56
CA SER A 388 20.68 -3.93 -3.22
C SER A 388 19.97 -2.63 -3.65
N LYS A 389 18.63 -2.66 -3.84
CA LYS A 389 17.84 -1.50 -4.24
C LYS A 389 17.56 -0.53 -3.10
N VAL A 390 17.74 -0.97 -1.86
CA VAL A 390 17.32 -0.24 -0.66
C VAL A 390 18.51 0.00 0.27
N LYS A 391 19.43 0.90 -0.15
CA LYS A 391 20.68 1.18 0.58
C LYS A 391 20.51 2.13 1.78
N ASP A 392 19.49 2.97 1.80
CA ASP A 392 19.28 3.98 2.85
C ASP A 392 18.11 3.63 3.78
N GLN A 393 18.06 4.21 4.98
CA GLN A 393 16.88 4.19 5.84
C GLN A 393 15.75 4.95 5.11
N TRP A 394 14.70 4.24 4.71
CA TRP A 394 13.54 4.83 4.04
C TRP A 394 12.45 5.18 5.08
N ASP A 395 12.00 4.19 5.85
CA ASP A 395 11.16 4.34 7.05
C ASP A 395 11.10 3.02 7.86
N GLU A 396 10.48 3.02 9.04
CA GLU A 396 10.34 1.84 9.90
C GLU A 396 9.56 0.67 9.23
N ASN A 397 8.60 0.97 8.35
CA ASN A 397 7.82 -0.04 7.61
C ASN A 397 8.64 -0.74 6.51
N THR A 398 9.62 -0.05 5.93
CA THR A 398 10.58 -0.60 4.98
C THR A 398 11.58 -1.50 5.70
N GLU A 399 11.99 -1.14 6.92
CA GLU A 399 12.89 -1.99 7.73
C GLU A 399 12.28 -3.34 8.06
N PHE A 400 10.95 -3.43 8.29
CA PHE A 400 10.26 -4.71 8.40
C PHE A 400 10.47 -5.58 7.14
N HIS A 401 10.29 -5.00 5.96
CA HIS A 401 10.41 -5.74 4.72
C HIS A 401 11.86 -6.10 4.37
N LYS A 402 12.82 -5.25 4.73
CA LYS A 402 14.25 -5.59 4.64
C LYS A 402 14.58 -6.74 5.58
N ALA A 403 14.09 -6.72 6.82
CA ALA A 403 14.25 -7.81 7.78
C ALA A 403 13.68 -9.10 7.23
N TYR A 404 12.46 -9.04 6.72
CA TYR A 404 11.78 -10.15 6.08
C TYR A 404 12.58 -10.70 4.89
N VAL A 405 13.03 -9.85 3.97
CA VAL A 405 13.83 -10.28 2.80
C VAL A 405 15.18 -10.84 3.22
N ARG A 406 15.86 -10.26 4.23
CA ARG A 406 17.12 -10.80 4.77
C ARG A 406 16.94 -12.20 5.35
N LEU A 407 15.88 -12.42 6.12
CA LEU A 407 15.56 -13.74 6.67
C LEU A 407 15.22 -14.75 5.56
N ARG A 408 14.50 -14.34 4.52
CA ARG A 408 14.20 -15.19 3.36
C ARG A 408 15.45 -15.50 2.53
N LEU A 409 16.33 -14.52 2.31
CA LEU A 409 17.62 -14.71 1.66
C LEU A 409 18.49 -15.71 2.41
N TRP A 410 18.64 -15.51 3.72
CA TRP A 410 19.37 -16.43 4.59
C TRP A 410 18.80 -17.85 4.50
N ARG A 411 17.48 -18.00 4.58
CA ARG A 411 16.82 -19.30 4.45
C ARG A 411 17.09 -19.94 3.09
N ALA A 412 16.93 -19.19 2.00
CA ALA A 412 17.17 -19.69 0.66
C ALA A 412 18.61 -20.21 0.50
N TYR A 413 19.59 -19.48 1.04
CA TYR A 413 20.97 -19.97 1.04
C TYR A 413 21.21 -21.18 1.94
N LEU A 414 20.57 -21.23 3.11
CA LEU A 414 20.62 -22.39 4.00
C LEU A 414 20.12 -23.65 3.26
N GLU A 415 18.98 -23.56 2.58
CA GLU A 415 18.38 -24.66 1.81
C GLU A 415 19.33 -25.11 0.66
N VAL A 416 19.86 -24.17 -0.12
CA VAL A 416 20.84 -24.48 -1.20
C VAL A 416 22.09 -25.15 -0.64
N ALA A 417 22.62 -24.65 0.48
CA ALA A 417 23.83 -25.17 1.08
C ALA A 417 23.62 -26.58 1.66
N VAL A 418 22.44 -26.83 2.23
CA VAL A 418 22.03 -28.15 2.73
C VAL A 418 21.84 -29.13 1.58
N GLN A 419 21.14 -28.75 0.50
CA GLN A 419 20.92 -29.59 -0.68
C GLN A 419 22.24 -29.99 -1.36
N ASN A 420 23.21 -29.08 -1.42
CA ASN A 420 24.49 -29.29 -2.09
C ASN A 420 25.64 -29.72 -1.17
N GLN A 421 25.38 -29.88 0.13
CA GLN A 421 26.41 -30.12 1.16
C GLN A 421 27.56 -29.07 1.14
N ASP A 422 27.24 -27.81 0.81
CA ASP A 422 28.22 -26.73 0.64
C ASP A 422 28.50 -26.00 1.97
N LYS A 423 29.54 -26.45 2.69
CA LYS A 423 29.97 -25.82 3.94
C LYS A 423 30.44 -24.37 3.76
N LYS A 424 30.97 -23.98 2.60
CA LYS A 424 31.41 -22.59 2.38
C LYS A 424 30.23 -21.65 2.26
N LEU A 425 29.16 -22.08 1.58
CA LEU A 425 27.92 -21.32 1.51
C LEU A 425 27.25 -21.21 2.88
N LEU A 426 27.24 -22.31 3.68
CA LEU A 426 26.76 -22.28 5.07
C LEU A 426 27.49 -21.20 5.90
N THR A 427 28.82 -21.14 5.86
CA THR A 427 29.60 -20.10 6.56
C THR A 427 29.33 -18.71 5.99
N LYS A 428 29.18 -18.56 4.66
CA LYS A 428 28.86 -17.26 4.04
C LYS A 428 27.55 -16.68 4.55
N THR A 429 26.55 -17.51 4.85
CA THR A 429 25.27 -17.01 5.40
C THR A 429 25.39 -16.42 6.80
N GLU A 430 26.47 -16.69 7.56
CA GLU A 430 26.73 -16.00 8.82
C GLU A 430 26.97 -14.50 8.63
N SER A 431 27.45 -14.08 7.46
CA SER A 431 27.62 -12.66 7.16
C SER A 431 26.30 -11.88 7.09
N LEU A 432 25.18 -12.56 6.87
CA LEU A 432 23.84 -11.95 6.90
C LEU A 432 23.38 -11.65 8.33
N PHE A 433 23.85 -12.46 9.30
CA PHE A 433 23.53 -12.34 10.73
C PHE A 433 24.80 -12.56 11.57
N PRO A 434 25.64 -11.53 11.73
CA PRO A 434 26.96 -11.65 12.34
C PRO A 434 26.93 -11.99 13.84
N SER A 435 25.77 -11.84 14.50
CA SER A 435 25.58 -12.23 15.90
C SER A 435 24.18 -12.77 16.15
N ASP A 436 24.03 -13.52 17.25
CA ASP A 436 22.74 -13.98 17.78
C ASP A 436 21.78 -12.80 17.98
N GLU A 437 22.26 -11.72 18.59
CA GLU A 437 21.46 -10.50 18.82
C GLU A 437 20.99 -9.86 17.51
N ALA A 438 21.82 -9.89 16.45
CA ALA A 438 21.45 -9.37 15.14
C ALA A 438 20.33 -10.21 14.51
N PHE A 439 20.40 -11.55 14.64
CA PHE A 439 19.33 -12.44 14.18
C PHE A 439 18.04 -12.22 14.99
N VAL A 440 18.13 -12.22 16.32
CA VAL A 440 16.98 -12.03 17.22
C VAL A 440 16.29 -10.70 16.94
N ARG A 441 17.05 -9.60 16.80
CA ARG A 441 16.47 -8.29 16.47
C ARG A 441 15.69 -8.29 15.16
N GLU A 442 16.16 -8.99 14.13
CA GLU A 442 15.47 -9.07 12.83
C GLU A 442 14.26 -10.04 12.89
N ALA A 443 14.37 -11.12 13.65
CA ALA A 443 13.26 -12.05 13.92
C ALA A 443 12.17 -11.39 14.77
N ASP A 444 12.52 -10.58 15.76
CA ASP A 444 11.61 -9.81 16.60
C ASP A 444 10.85 -8.79 15.75
N ARG A 445 11.46 -8.19 14.72
CA ARG A 445 10.69 -7.33 13.79
C ARG A 445 9.55 -8.08 13.10
N LEU A 446 9.57 -9.42 13.05
CA LEU A 446 8.47 -10.25 12.53
C LEU A 446 7.36 -10.53 13.57
N MET A 447 7.23 -9.80 14.68
CA MET A 447 6.27 -10.04 15.79
C MET A 447 4.81 -10.34 15.38
N PHE A 448 4.37 -9.94 14.18
CA PHE A 448 3.03 -10.26 13.65
C PHE A 448 2.89 -11.70 13.13
N ASN A 449 3.96 -12.50 13.11
CA ASN A 449 3.92 -13.93 12.80
C ASN A 449 4.86 -14.72 13.73
N PRO A 450 4.42 -15.00 14.98
CA PRO A 450 5.23 -15.71 15.98
C PRO A 450 5.69 -17.10 15.52
N ALA A 451 4.90 -17.78 14.68
CA ALA A 451 5.25 -19.09 14.14
C ALA A 451 6.48 -19.00 13.22
N MET A 452 6.53 -18.00 12.34
CA MET A 452 7.68 -17.76 11.46
C MET A 452 8.93 -17.37 12.22
N ALA A 453 8.81 -16.52 13.25
CA ALA A 453 9.96 -16.14 14.08
C ALA A 453 10.56 -17.37 14.80
N ARG A 454 9.71 -18.23 15.37
CA ARG A 454 10.14 -19.49 16.02
C ARG A 454 10.78 -20.46 15.05
N TYR A 455 10.19 -20.63 13.86
CA TYR A 455 10.76 -21.48 12.82
C TYR A 455 12.13 -20.99 12.36
N ALA A 456 12.29 -19.68 12.15
CA ALA A 456 13.57 -19.10 11.81
C ALA A 456 14.61 -19.33 12.93
N ALA A 457 14.24 -19.16 14.20
CA ALA A 457 15.14 -19.37 15.34
C ALA A 457 15.62 -20.84 15.48
N LEU A 458 14.74 -21.79 15.20
CA LEU A 458 15.08 -23.22 15.12
C LEU A 458 16.13 -23.48 14.03
N LEU A 459 15.87 -23.02 12.81
CA LEU A 459 16.78 -23.20 11.68
C LEU A 459 18.14 -22.52 11.93
N TYR A 460 18.15 -21.34 12.57
CA TYR A 460 19.36 -20.63 12.95
C TYR A 460 20.20 -21.42 13.94
N SER A 461 19.57 -21.96 14.99
CA SER A 461 20.25 -22.78 15.99
C SER A 461 20.82 -24.07 15.39
N ALA A 462 20.07 -24.71 14.49
CA ALA A 462 20.52 -25.91 13.77
C ALA A 462 21.71 -25.63 12.84
N GLN A 463 21.71 -24.48 12.17
CA GLN A 463 22.85 -24.05 11.37
C GLN A 463 24.09 -23.84 12.24
N LYS A 464 23.96 -23.11 13.36
CA LYS A 464 25.06 -22.85 14.30
C LYS A 464 25.65 -24.13 14.87
N PHE A 465 24.80 -25.11 15.17
CA PHE A 465 25.24 -26.47 15.53
C PHE A 465 26.12 -27.10 14.44
N ALA A 466 25.71 -27.02 13.17
CA ALA A 466 26.41 -27.67 12.07
C ALA A 466 27.81 -27.09 11.78
N ILE A 467 28.03 -25.80 12.08
CA ILE A 467 29.30 -25.10 11.84
C ILE A 467 30.17 -24.97 13.10
N ALA A 468 29.65 -25.31 14.28
CA ALA A 468 30.37 -25.18 15.55
C ALA A 468 31.70 -25.96 15.55
N GLY A 469 32.77 -25.24 15.92
CA GLY A 469 34.15 -25.72 15.90
C GLY A 469 34.50 -26.61 17.08
N THR A 470 33.78 -26.47 18.21
CA THR A 470 34.03 -27.23 19.44
C THR A 470 32.82 -28.09 19.87
N PRO A 471 33.05 -29.20 20.60
CA PRO A 471 31.97 -30.02 21.16
C PRO A 471 31.05 -29.26 22.13
N GLN A 472 31.61 -28.35 22.93
CA GLN A 472 30.86 -27.53 23.89
C GLN A 472 29.91 -26.54 23.20
N GLU A 473 30.36 -25.92 22.10
CA GLU A 473 29.49 -25.07 21.28
C GLU A 473 28.38 -25.88 20.62
N ARG A 474 28.68 -27.09 20.11
CA ARG A 474 27.66 -27.99 19.54
C ARG A 474 26.58 -28.33 20.56
N GLU A 475 26.96 -28.72 21.77
CA GLU A 475 26.00 -29.05 22.84
C GLU A 475 25.10 -27.85 23.21
N ALA A 476 25.67 -26.65 23.30
CA ALA A 476 24.91 -25.43 23.58
C ALA A 476 23.88 -25.11 22.46
N TRP A 477 24.29 -25.27 21.19
CA TRP A 477 23.41 -25.01 20.04
C TRP A 477 22.35 -26.08 19.83
N GLU A 478 22.67 -27.33 20.13
CA GLU A 478 21.70 -28.43 20.13
C GLU A 478 20.60 -28.21 21.17
N LYS A 479 20.97 -27.76 22.38
CA LYS A 479 20.01 -27.38 23.42
C LYS A 479 19.08 -26.25 22.95
N LYS A 480 19.64 -25.15 22.43
CA LYS A 480 18.84 -24.03 21.88
C LYS A 480 17.91 -24.49 20.75
N ALA A 481 18.38 -25.33 19.83
CA ALA A 481 17.55 -25.86 18.74
C ALA A 481 16.39 -26.70 19.28
N ASN A 482 16.64 -27.56 20.28
CA ASN A 482 15.60 -28.37 20.91
C ASN A 482 14.56 -27.52 21.67
N ASP A 483 14.98 -26.44 22.34
CA ASP A 483 14.08 -25.50 23.00
C ASP A 483 13.13 -24.85 21.98
N TYR A 484 13.66 -24.33 20.86
CA TYR A 484 12.84 -23.76 19.80
C TYR A 484 11.96 -24.79 19.09
N TYR A 485 12.44 -26.02 18.89
CA TYR A 485 11.67 -27.11 18.31
C TYR A 485 10.46 -27.46 19.19
N THR A 486 10.66 -27.61 20.50
CA THR A 486 9.60 -27.92 21.48
C THR A 486 8.49 -26.86 21.44
N VAL A 487 8.88 -25.59 21.30
CA VAL A 487 7.94 -24.47 21.23
C VAL A 487 7.27 -24.34 19.85
N ALA A 488 7.98 -24.64 18.76
CA ALA A 488 7.47 -24.55 17.39
C ALA A 488 6.49 -25.69 17.02
N VAL A 489 6.66 -26.87 17.62
CA VAL A 489 5.86 -28.09 17.38
C VAL A 489 4.63 -28.16 18.29
N SER A 490 4.44 -27.14 19.13
CA SER A 490 3.27 -27.03 20.00
C SER A 490 1.97 -27.05 19.16
N PRO A 491 0.98 -27.90 19.52
CA PRO A 491 -0.27 -28.08 18.76
C PRO A 491 -1.12 -26.81 18.63
N TYR A 492 -0.78 -25.76 19.38
CA TYR A 492 -1.44 -24.46 19.35
C TYR A 492 -0.89 -23.50 18.28
N THR A 493 0.00 -23.95 17.39
CA THR A 493 0.63 -23.11 16.36
C THR A 493 0.07 -23.44 14.96
N GLU A 494 -0.56 -22.46 14.29
CA GLU A 494 -1.05 -22.61 12.91
C GLU A 494 0.08 -22.99 11.92
N GLY A 495 -0.14 -23.99 11.08
CA GLY A 495 0.83 -24.45 10.07
C GLY A 495 1.95 -25.38 10.59
N SER A 496 1.87 -25.82 11.85
CA SER A 496 2.93 -26.58 12.54
C SER A 496 3.37 -27.89 11.87
N SER A 497 2.51 -28.61 11.14
CA SER A 497 2.86 -29.90 10.54
C SER A 497 3.89 -29.80 9.40
N ILE A 498 3.68 -28.87 8.45
CA ILE A 498 4.58 -28.65 7.32
C ILE A 498 5.91 -28.02 7.80
N VAL A 499 5.80 -27.09 8.74
CA VAL A 499 6.96 -26.43 9.37
C VAL A 499 7.81 -27.45 10.11
N LYS A 500 7.19 -28.39 10.83
CA LYS A 500 7.85 -29.49 11.52
C LYS A 500 8.56 -30.44 10.57
N GLU A 501 7.89 -30.93 9.52
CA GLU A 501 8.47 -31.89 8.58
C GLU A 501 9.68 -31.32 7.86
N ARG A 502 9.60 -30.06 7.40
CA ARG A 502 10.76 -29.37 6.79
C ARG A 502 11.85 -29.06 7.80
N ALA A 503 11.51 -28.61 9.00
CA ALA A 503 12.50 -28.37 10.06
C ALA A 503 13.27 -29.65 10.38
N GLU A 504 12.58 -30.77 10.56
CA GLU A 504 13.21 -32.07 10.84
C GLU A 504 14.09 -32.53 9.68
N SER A 505 13.65 -32.35 8.43
CA SER A 505 14.45 -32.71 7.26
C SER A 505 15.74 -31.90 7.21
N ILE A 506 15.67 -30.57 7.37
CA ILE A 506 16.84 -29.69 7.36
C ILE A 506 17.77 -29.99 8.56
N VAL A 507 17.22 -30.16 9.76
CA VAL A 507 18.01 -30.53 10.95
C VAL A 507 18.70 -31.88 10.75
N ARG A 508 18.01 -32.89 10.18
CA ARG A 508 18.61 -34.19 9.87
C ARG A 508 19.73 -34.06 8.85
N LEU A 509 19.53 -33.30 7.77
CA LEU A 509 20.56 -33.09 6.75
C LEU A 509 21.78 -32.33 7.32
N LEU A 510 21.54 -31.32 8.14
CA LEU A 510 22.58 -30.59 8.87
C LEU A 510 23.35 -31.52 9.83
N LYS A 511 22.67 -32.46 10.51
CA LYS A 511 23.31 -33.47 11.36
C LYS A 511 24.05 -34.56 10.55
N GLN A 512 23.55 -34.94 9.37
CA GLN A 512 24.16 -35.96 8.50
C GLN A 512 25.43 -35.46 7.79
N GLY A 513 25.50 -34.18 7.42
CA GLY A 513 26.71 -33.53 6.87
C GLY A 513 27.84 -33.30 7.90
N VAL A 514 27.63 -33.68 9.17
CA VAL A 514 28.55 -33.54 10.31
C VAL A 514 29.38 -34.80 10.57
N HIS A 515 29.23 -35.87 9.80
CA HIS A 515 30.24 -36.94 9.82
C HIS A 515 31.55 -36.45 9.20
N GLN A 516 32.48 -36.00 10.05
CA GLN A 516 33.89 -36.03 9.72
C GLN A 516 34.31 -37.51 9.57
N PRO A 517 34.94 -37.91 8.45
CA PRO A 517 35.68 -39.15 8.43
C PRO A 517 36.91 -38.95 9.31
N GLY A 518 36.89 -39.48 10.54
CA GLY A 518 38.05 -39.40 11.43
C GLY A 518 37.78 -39.46 12.93
N SER A 519 36.92 -40.36 13.41
CA SER A 519 36.97 -40.80 14.82
C SER A 519 36.82 -42.31 14.97
N GLU A 520 37.24 -43.08 13.96
CA GLU A 520 37.57 -44.49 14.09
C GLU A 520 39.08 -44.66 13.88
N LYS A 521 39.84 -44.41 14.94
CA LYS A 521 40.97 -45.28 15.27
C LYS A 521 40.77 -45.72 16.71
N HIS A 522 40.44 -47.00 16.86
CA HIS A 522 40.36 -47.72 18.11
C HIS A 522 41.66 -47.67 18.91
N ALA A 523 41.46 -47.82 20.22
CA ALA A 523 42.31 -48.46 21.22
C ALA A 523 43.64 -47.77 21.58
#